data_AF-A0A8C2YRS7-F1
#
_entry.id   AF-A0A8C2YRS7-F1
#
_cell.length_a   1.000
_cell.length_b   1.000
_cell.length_c   1.000
_cell.angle_alpha   90.00
_cell.angle_beta   90.00
_cell.angle_gamma   90.00
#
_symmetry.space_group_name_H-M   'P 1'
#
loop_
_entity.id
_entity.type
_entity.pdbx_description
1 polymer ?
#
loop_
_entity_poly.entity_id
_entity_poly.type
_entity_poly.pdbx_seq_one_letter_code
_entity_poly.pdbx_strand_id
1 'polypeptide(L)'
;MADKELEALRKQRLAELQAEHKDPNDAAQQEAKHREAQMRNSILAQVLDQSSWARLSNLALVKPKKTKAVENYLIQMARYGQLSGKVSEQGLIEILEKVSQQTEKIMDSDKDDDY
;
A
#
# COMPACT_ATOMS: atom_id res chain seq x y z
N MET A 1 32.59 34.15 -18.96
CA MET A 1 31.44 34.10 -18.04
C MET A 1 30.10 34.14 -18.78
N ALA A 2 29.98 34.89 -19.88
CA ALA A 2 28.76 34.96 -20.71
C ALA A 2 28.29 33.61 -21.30
N ASP A 3 29.18 32.69 -21.65
CA ASP A 3 28.82 31.35 -22.17
C ASP A 3 28.04 30.49 -21.16
N LYS A 4 28.42 30.57 -19.88
CA LYS A 4 27.84 29.73 -18.81
C LYS A 4 26.39 30.11 -18.51
N GLU A 5 26.05 31.38 -18.68
CA GLU A 5 24.68 31.89 -18.52
C GLU A 5 23.80 31.48 -19.71
N LEU A 6 24.35 31.45 -20.92
CA LEU A 6 23.64 31.02 -22.12
C LEU A 6 23.35 29.51 -22.11
N GLU A 7 24.30 28.69 -21.64
CA GLU A 7 24.10 27.26 -21.42
C GLU A 7 23.07 26.97 -20.33
N ALA A 8 23.09 27.75 -19.24
CA ALA A 8 22.11 27.63 -18.17
C ALA A 8 20.68 27.93 -18.68
N LEU A 9 20.53 28.98 -19.50
CA LEU A 9 19.25 29.34 -20.09
C LEU A 9 18.74 28.27 -21.08
N ARG A 10 19.64 27.67 -21.88
CA ARG A 10 19.30 26.56 -22.78
C ARG A 10 18.89 25.30 -22.03
N LYS A 11 19.61 24.96 -20.95
CA LYS A 11 19.25 23.84 -20.05
C LYS A 11 17.90 24.06 -19.40
N GLN A 12 17.63 25.27 -18.92
CA GLN A 12 16.37 25.60 -18.27
C GLN A 12 15.20 25.49 -19.25
N ARG A 13 15.33 26.05 -20.47
CA ARG A 13 14.32 25.93 -21.52
C ARG A 13 14.08 24.48 -21.97
N LEU A 14 15.13 23.66 -22.02
CA LEU A 14 15.02 22.24 -22.35
C LEU A 14 14.30 21.45 -21.24
N ALA A 15 14.57 21.77 -19.97
CA ALA A 15 13.91 21.16 -18.83
C ALA A 15 12.43 21.55 -18.73
N GLU A 16 12.09 22.82 -18.99
CA GLU A 16 10.70 23.28 -19.10
C GLU A 16 9.97 22.56 -20.23
N LEU A 17 10.58 22.38 -21.40
CA LEU A 17 9.97 21.71 -22.55
C LEU A 17 9.83 20.18 -22.35
N GLN A 18 10.71 19.56 -21.55
CA GLN A 18 10.54 18.18 -21.08
C GLN A 18 9.45 18.05 -20.01
N ALA A 19 9.31 19.03 -19.13
CA ALA A 19 8.25 19.06 -18.13
C ALA A 19 6.88 19.29 -18.80
N GLU A 20 6.81 20.09 -19.86
CA GLU A 20 5.59 20.36 -20.63
C GLU A 20 5.13 19.16 -21.49
N HIS A 21 6.06 18.28 -21.90
CA HIS A 21 5.77 17.00 -22.55
C HIS A 21 5.49 15.83 -21.60
N LYS A 22 5.68 16.02 -20.28
CA LYS A 22 5.26 15.02 -19.29
C LYS A 22 3.77 15.23 -19.06
N ASP A 23 2.97 14.42 -19.74
CA ASP A 23 1.50 14.47 -19.69
C ASP A 23 1.02 14.75 -18.25
N PRO A 24 0.42 15.92 -17.96
CA PRO A 24 0.05 16.32 -16.60
C PRO A 24 -0.93 15.33 -15.96
N ASN A 25 -1.61 14.53 -16.78
CA ASN A 25 -2.47 13.45 -16.36
C ASN A 25 -1.70 12.29 -15.71
N ASP A 26 -0.52 11.94 -16.24
CA ASP A 26 0.28 10.82 -15.72
C ASP A 26 0.95 11.20 -14.38
N ALA A 27 1.45 12.44 -14.28
CA ALA A 27 2.02 12.96 -13.04
C ALA A 27 0.97 13.10 -11.92
N ALA A 28 -0.22 13.63 -12.23
CA ALA A 28 -1.32 13.73 -11.27
C ALA A 28 -1.83 12.35 -10.82
N GLN A 29 -1.94 11.39 -11.75
CA GLN A 29 -2.40 10.04 -11.46
C GLN A 29 -1.37 9.24 -10.66
N GLN A 30 -0.07 9.45 -10.93
CA GLN A 30 1.01 8.87 -10.15
C GLN A 30 1.07 9.47 -8.74
N GLU A 31 0.88 10.79 -8.60
CA GLU A 31 0.83 11.44 -7.29
C GLU A 31 -0.38 10.99 -6.47
N ALA A 32 -1.56 10.84 -7.07
CA ALA A 32 -2.75 10.32 -6.41
C ALA A 32 -2.53 8.89 -5.88
N LYS A 33 -2.01 7.99 -6.73
CA LYS A 33 -1.65 6.62 -6.32
C LYS A 33 -0.61 6.61 -5.21
N HIS A 34 0.38 7.50 -5.27
CA HIS A 34 1.42 7.58 -4.26
C HIS A 34 0.87 8.07 -2.92
N ARG A 35 -0.02 9.08 -2.92
CA ARG A 35 -0.71 9.54 -1.71
C ARG A 35 -1.57 8.44 -1.09
N GLU A 36 -2.32 7.69 -1.89
CA GLU A 36 -3.10 6.54 -1.40
C GLU A 36 -2.20 5.46 -0.81
N ALA A 37 -1.10 5.12 -1.49
CA ALA A 37 -0.14 4.14 -1.01
C ALA A 37 0.54 4.59 0.29
N GLN A 38 0.92 5.86 0.39
CA GLN A 38 1.49 6.45 1.60
C GLN A 38 0.50 6.45 2.75
N MET A 39 -0.76 6.79 2.50
CA MET A 39 -1.80 6.76 3.53
C MET A 39 -2.02 5.34 4.04
N ARG A 40 -2.12 4.35 3.13
CA ARG A 40 -2.22 2.92 3.49
C ARG A 40 -1.00 2.43 4.27
N ASN A 41 0.20 2.78 3.81
CA ASN A 41 1.45 2.38 4.45
C ASN A 41 1.58 3.02 5.83
N SER A 42 1.26 4.31 5.96
CA SER A 42 1.29 5.04 7.23
C SER A 42 0.30 4.45 8.23
N ILE A 43 -0.91 4.10 7.78
CA ILE A 43 -1.89 3.37 8.58
C ILE A 43 -1.29 2.05 9.06
N LEU A 44 -0.80 1.21 8.14
CA LEU A 44 -0.20 -0.08 8.47
C LEU A 44 0.98 0.07 9.45
N ALA A 45 1.84 1.07 9.27
CA ALA A 45 2.96 1.35 10.16
C ALA A 45 2.52 1.84 11.55
N GLN A 46 1.37 2.52 11.65
CA GLN A 46 0.80 2.93 12.93
C GLN A 46 0.12 1.75 13.65
N VAL A 47 -0.54 0.86 12.92
CA VAL A 47 -1.24 -0.30 13.51
C VAL A 47 -0.37 -1.55 13.64
N LEU A 48 0.78 -1.66 13.00
CA LEU A 48 1.68 -2.80 13.17
C LEU A 48 2.88 -2.43 14.05
N ASP A 49 3.23 -3.31 14.99
CA ASP A 49 4.52 -3.23 15.67
C ASP A 49 5.66 -3.75 14.78
N GLN A 50 6.90 -3.35 15.09
CA GLN A 50 8.11 -3.77 14.36
C GLN A 50 8.25 -5.30 14.31
N SER A 51 7.89 -5.97 15.40
CA SER A 51 7.86 -7.44 15.52
C SER A 51 6.83 -8.08 14.58
N SER A 52 5.61 -7.54 14.55
CA SER A 52 4.53 -7.99 13.67
C SER A 52 4.87 -7.83 12.19
N TRP A 53 5.53 -6.74 11.81
CA TRP A 53 5.95 -6.50 10.43
C TRP A 53 6.97 -7.54 9.95
N ALA A 54 7.98 -7.85 10.77
CA ALA A 54 8.96 -8.88 10.44
C ALA A 54 8.30 -10.25 10.26
N ARG A 55 7.30 -10.58 11.09
CA ARG A 55 6.58 -11.84 10.98
C ARG A 55 5.66 -11.90 9.76
N LEU A 56 4.97 -10.80 9.47
CA LEU A 56 4.16 -10.64 8.27
C LEU A 56 5.02 -10.76 7.00
N SER A 57 6.22 -10.18 6.99
CA SER A 57 7.17 -10.30 5.88
C SER A 57 7.64 -11.74 5.67
N ASN A 58 7.95 -12.48 6.74
CA ASN A 58 8.30 -13.89 6.64
C ASN A 58 7.09 -14.73 6.18
N LEU A 59 5.89 -14.42 6.68
CA LEU A 59 4.66 -15.07 6.24
C LEU A 59 4.36 -14.80 4.75
N ALA A 60 4.68 -13.60 4.25
CA ALA A 60 4.52 -13.25 2.83
C ALA A 60 5.37 -14.15 1.92
N LEU A 61 6.56 -14.57 2.37
CA LEU A 61 7.42 -15.48 1.63
C LEU A 61 6.82 -16.88 1.51
N VAL A 62 6.20 -17.38 2.59
CA VAL A 62 5.64 -18.74 2.61
C VAL A 62 4.20 -18.80 2.08
N LYS A 63 3.39 -17.76 2.31
CA LYS A 63 1.96 -17.71 2.00
C LYS A 63 1.50 -16.27 1.67
N PRO A 64 1.87 -15.74 0.49
CA PRO A 64 1.55 -14.36 0.11
C PRO A 64 0.05 -14.07 0.02
N LYS A 65 -0.78 -15.07 -0.34
CA LYS A 65 -2.24 -14.93 -0.37
C LYS A 65 -2.81 -14.58 1.01
N LYS A 66 -2.35 -15.26 2.06
CA LYS A 66 -2.84 -15.03 3.43
C LYS A 66 -2.35 -13.68 3.96
N THR A 67 -1.09 -13.32 3.68
CA THR A 67 -0.55 -12.01 4.08
C THR A 67 -1.33 -10.85 3.47
N LYS A 68 -1.64 -10.90 2.17
CA LYS A 68 -2.44 -9.85 1.53
C LYS A 68 -3.83 -9.69 2.15
N ALA A 69 -4.47 -10.81 2.52
CA ALA A 69 -5.77 -10.78 3.18
C ALA A 69 -5.68 -10.10 4.56
N VAL A 70 -4.62 -10.38 5.32
CA VAL A 70 -4.36 -9.74 6.61
C VAL A 70 -4.06 -8.25 6.47
N GLU A 71 -3.20 -7.85 5.53
CA GLU A 71 -2.92 -6.43 5.26
C GLU A 71 -4.20 -5.67 4.91
N ASN A 72 -5.04 -6.24 4.02
CA ASN A 72 -6.28 -5.61 3.61
C ASN A 72 -7.27 -5.47 4.79
N TYR A 73 -7.36 -6.50 5.63
CA TYR A 73 -8.20 -6.48 6.82
C TYR A 73 -7.71 -5.47 7.88
N LEU A 74 -6.39 -5.36 8.10
CA LEU A 74 -5.82 -4.33 8.97
C LEU A 74 -6.11 -2.92 8.47
N ILE A 75 -5.92 -2.67 7.17
CA ILE A 75 -6.26 -1.37 6.56
C ILE A 75 -7.73 -1.06 6.78
N GLN A 76 -8.61 -2.05 6.57
CA GLN A 76 -10.05 -1.89 6.76
C GLN A 76 -10.39 -1.52 8.21
N MET A 77 -9.89 -2.28 9.20
CA MET A 77 -10.15 -1.99 10.61
C MET A 77 -9.57 -0.65 11.06
N ALA A 78 -8.40 -0.26 10.54
CA ALA A 78 -7.81 1.04 10.83
C ALA A 78 -8.62 2.20 10.24
N ARG A 79 -9.16 2.04 9.01
CA ARG A 79 -10.05 3.03 8.40
C ARG A 79 -11.35 3.21 9.18
N TYR A 80 -11.88 2.13 9.76
CA TYR A 80 -13.05 2.18 10.64
C TYR A 80 -12.72 2.69 12.06
N GLY A 81 -11.46 2.97 12.38
CA GLY A 81 -11.04 3.40 13.72
C GLY A 81 -11.18 2.31 14.78
N GLN A 82 -11.33 1.04 14.37
CA GLN A 82 -11.52 -0.09 15.28
C GLN A 82 -10.18 -0.60 15.85
N LEU A 83 -9.06 -0.25 15.21
CA LEU A 83 -7.72 -0.51 15.73
C LEU A 83 -7.29 0.66 16.61
N SER A 84 -7.51 0.53 17.91
CA SER A 84 -7.17 1.57 18.90
C SER A 84 -5.71 1.50 19.39
N GLY A 85 -4.83 0.75 18.71
CA GLY A 85 -3.44 0.58 19.10
C GLY A 85 -2.62 -0.31 18.16
N LYS A 86 -1.34 -0.52 18.51
CA LYS A 86 -0.42 -1.39 17.76
C LYS A 86 -0.81 -2.87 17.94
N VAL A 87 -1.01 -3.56 16.82
CA VAL A 87 -1.21 -4.99 16.71
C VAL A 87 0.13 -5.69 16.87
N SER A 88 0.25 -6.46 17.94
CA SER A 88 1.39 -7.35 18.20
C SER A 88 1.32 -8.61 17.33
N GLU A 89 2.39 -9.41 17.33
CA GLU A 89 2.44 -10.66 16.57
C GLU A 89 1.25 -11.58 16.90
N GLN A 90 0.87 -11.67 18.18
CA GLN A 90 -0.28 -12.47 18.61
C GLN A 90 -1.59 -11.97 18.01
N GLY A 91 -1.84 -10.66 18.08
CA GLY A 91 -3.05 -10.07 17.48
C GLY A 91 -3.08 -10.24 15.95
N LEU A 92 -1.92 -10.20 15.29
CA LEU A 92 -1.82 -10.46 13.85
C LEU A 92 -2.18 -11.92 13.52
N ILE A 93 -1.76 -12.87 14.35
CA ILE A 93 -2.09 -14.30 14.19
C ILE A 93 -3.59 -14.53 14.44
N GLU A 94 -4.18 -13.92 15.46
CA GLU A 94 -5.62 -14.02 15.70
C GLU A 94 -6.43 -13.45 14.53
N ILE A 95 -6.00 -12.31 13.99
CA ILE A 95 -6.60 -11.70 12.81
C ILE A 95 -6.43 -12.63 11.60
N LEU A 96 -5.23 -13.19 11.41
CA LEU A 96 -4.94 -14.14 10.33
C LEU A 96 -5.85 -15.38 10.41
N GLU A 97 -6.10 -15.89 11.61
CA GLU A 97 -6.97 -17.04 11.83
C GLU A 97 -8.43 -16.70 11.50
N LYS A 98 -8.92 -15.56 12.01
CA LYS A 98 -10.27 -15.05 11.69
C LYS A 98 -10.45 -14.78 10.20
N VAL A 99 -9.46 -14.15 9.57
CA VAL A 99 -9.47 -13.88 8.12
C VAL A 99 -9.41 -15.18 7.34
N SER A 100 -8.58 -16.17 7.71
CA SER A 100 -8.57 -17.48 7.05
C SER A 100 -9.93 -18.15 7.11
N GLN A 101 -10.56 -18.19 8.30
CA GLN A 101 -11.89 -18.76 8.49
C GLN A 101 -12.96 -18.02 7.67
N GLN A 102 -12.92 -16.69 7.65
CA GLN A 102 -13.84 -15.92 6.81
C GLN A 102 -13.60 -16.20 5.33
N THR A 103 -12.35 -16.13 4.85
CA THR A 103 -12.01 -16.29 3.43
C THR A 103 -12.34 -17.70 2.91
N GLU A 104 -12.13 -18.74 3.73
CA GLU A 104 -12.55 -20.11 3.40
C GLU A 104 -14.07 -20.20 3.29
N LYS A 105 -14.82 -19.51 4.16
CA LYS A 105 -16.29 -19.48 4.10
C LYS A 105 -16.83 -18.74 2.88
N ILE A 106 -16.21 -17.61 2.48
CA ILE A 106 -16.67 -16.85 1.29
C ILE A 106 -16.40 -17.66 0.01
N MET A 107 -15.24 -18.31 -0.09
CA MET A 107 -14.89 -19.14 -1.26
C MET A 107 -15.68 -20.44 -1.39
N ASP A 108 -16.25 -20.94 -0.28
CA ASP A 108 -17.17 -22.09 -0.27
C ASP A 108 -18.58 -21.64 -0.70
N SER A 109 -19.01 -20.46 -0.26
CA SER A 109 -20.33 -19.90 -0.59
C SER A 109 -20.47 -19.53 -2.07
N ASP A 110 -19.39 -19.09 -2.73
CA ASP A 110 -19.39 -18.77 -4.17
C ASP A 110 -19.51 -20.01 -5.09
N LYS A 111 -19.53 -21.25 -4.56
CA LYS A 111 -19.75 -22.48 -5.36
C LYS A 111 -21.20 -22.95 -5.40
N ASP A 112 -22.06 -22.45 -4.53
CA ASP A 112 -23.43 -22.95 -4.41
C ASP A 112 -24.47 -22.10 -5.19
N ASP A 113 -24.06 -20.96 -5.77
CA ASP A 113 -24.94 -20.07 -6.57
C ASP A 113 -24.93 -20.35 -8.09
N ASP A 114 -24.18 -21.37 -8.55
CA ASP A 114 -24.11 -21.81 -9.96
C ASP A 114 -25.01 -23.05 -10.23
N TYR A 115 -26.23 -23.09 -9.68
CA TYR A 115 -27.24 -24.12 -10.01
C TYR A 115 -28.65 -23.57 -10.27
#